data_AF-A0A2G9MV92-F1
#
_entry.id   AF-A0A2G9MV92-F1
#
_cell.length_a   1.000
_cell.length_b   1.000
_cell.length_c   1.000
_cell.angle_alpha   90.00
_cell.angle_beta   90.00
_cell.angle_gamma   90.00
#
_symmetry.space_group_name_H-M   'P 1'
#
loop_
_entity.id
_entity.type
_entity.pdbx_description
1 polymer ?
#
loop_
_entity_poly.entity_id
_entity_poly.type
_entity_poly.pdbx_seq_one_letter_code
_entity_poly.pdbx_strand_id
1 'polypeptide(L)'
;LALLAGIFAPANAMIMWVLGLLGLLVGLLNVTDKEVQLFLTAAIAFLLSANSLVSVSAVIPPVGSWMPGVFSYLVFFTAPAAAIVAVKALYSISKDQ
;
A
#
# COMPACT_ATOMS: atom_id res chain seq x y z
N LEU A 1 -8.95 -3.61 -6.47
CA LEU A 1 -9.86 -3.60 -5.30
C LEU A 1 -9.79 -2.28 -4.53
N ALA A 2 -8.63 -1.82 -4.06
CA ALA A 2 -8.48 -0.56 -3.34
C ALA A 2 -9.02 0.67 -4.08
N LEU A 3 -8.73 0.79 -5.39
CA LEU A 3 -9.26 1.86 -6.24
C LEU A 3 -10.80 1.86 -6.31
N LEU A 4 -11.39 0.68 -6.54
CA LEU A 4 -12.85 0.54 -6.66
C LEU A 4 -13.55 0.75 -5.31
N ALA A 5 -12.97 0.24 -4.21
CA ALA A 5 -13.48 0.46 -2.88
C ALA A 5 -13.43 1.94 -2.48
N GLY A 6 -12.36 2.66 -2.82
CA GLY A 6 -12.24 4.08 -2.49
C GLY A 6 -13.26 4.98 -3.19
N ILE A 7 -13.77 4.55 -4.34
CA ILE A 7 -14.76 5.32 -5.11
C ILE A 7 -16.20 5.00 -4.67
N PHE A 8 -16.50 3.72 -4.42
CA PHE A 8 -17.88 3.24 -4.29
C PHE A 8 -18.27 2.74 -2.89
N ALA A 9 -17.31 2.59 -1.97
CA ALA A 9 -17.57 2.01 -0.65
C ALA A 9 -16.98 2.88 0.49
N PRO A 10 -17.82 3.42 1.40
CA PRO A 10 -17.33 4.11 2.59
C PRO A 10 -16.48 3.18 3.45
N ALA A 11 -15.60 3.75 4.28
CA ALA A 11 -14.64 3.05 5.14
C ALA A 11 -15.29 1.84 5.85
N ASN A 12 -14.99 0.64 5.36
CA ASN A 12 -15.53 -0.61 5.88
C ASN A 12 -14.39 -1.47 6.43
N ALA A 13 -14.48 -1.81 7.71
CA ALA A 13 -13.48 -2.61 8.41
C ALA A 13 -13.17 -3.93 7.66
N MET A 14 -14.18 -4.57 7.07
CA MET A 14 -14.00 -5.80 6.29
C MET A 14 -13.13 -5.57 5.05
N ILE A 15 -13.30 -4.44 4.35
CA ILE A 15 -12.48 -4.10 3.18
C ILE A 15 -11.04 -3.85 3.61
N MET A 16 -10.82 -3.14 4.72
CA MET A 16 -9.48 -2.88 5.26
C MET A 16 -8.75 -4.19 5.62
N TRP A 17 -9.45 -5.13 6.26
CA TRP A 17 -8.92 -6.46 6.56
C TRP A 17 -8.55 -7.24 5.30
N VAL A 18 -9.44 -7.27 4.30
CA VAL A 18 -9.18 -7.95 3.02
C VAL A 18 -7.99 -7.33 2.30
N LEU A 19 -7.91 -6.00 2.24
CA LEU A 19 -6.78 -5.30 1.62
C LEU A 19 -5.46 -5.57 2.34
N GLY A 20 -5.48 -5.59 3.68
CA GLY A 20 -4.30 -5.91 4.45
C GLY A 20 -3.81 -7.34 4.19
N LEU A 21 -4.73 -8.30 4.14
CA LEU A 21 -4.41 -9.70 3.83
C LEU A 21 -3.89 -9.86 2.39
N LEU A 22 -4.53 -9.19 1.42
CA LEU A 22 -4.06 -9.19 0.03
C LEU A 22 -2.67 -8.55 -0.08
N GLY A 23 -2.41 -7.46 0.66
CA GLY A 23 -1.10 -6.83 0.72
C GLY A 23 -0.03 -7.79 1.23
N LEU A 24 -0.32 -8.52 2.31
CA LEU A 24 0.57 -9.55 2.85
C LEU A 24 0.89 -10.63 1.80
N LEU A 25 -0.14 -11.16 1.14
CA LEU A 25 0.02 -12.19 0.10
C LEU A 25 0.83 -11.68 -1.09
N VAL A 26 0.60 -10.44 -1.53
CA VAL A 26 1.35 -9.84 -2.64
C VAL A 26 2.82 -9.65 -2.28
N GLY A 27 3.12 -9.16 -1.06
CA GLY A 27 4.51 -9.06 -0.60
C GLY A 27 5.21 -10.41 -0.49
N LEU A 28 4.49 -11.47 -0.11
CA LEU A 28 5.03 -12.83 -0.02
C LEU A 28 5.24 -13.48 -1.39
N LEU A 29 4.25 -13.40 -2.27
CA LEU A 29 4.17 -14.25 -3.48
C LEU A 29 4.60 -13.54 -4.76
N ASN A 30 4.40 -12.23 -4.89
CA ASN A 30 4.62 -11.52 -6.16
C ASN A 30 5.96 -10.80 -6.25
N VAL A 31 6.62 -10.48 -5.14
CA VAL A 31 7.90 -9.75 -5.17
C VAL A 31 9.06 -10.73 -5.24
N THR A 32 9.76 -10.73 -6.38
CA THR A 32 10.97 -11.51 -6.63
C THR A 32 12.18 -10.85 -5.98
N ASP A 33 13.24 -11.61 -5.65
CA ASP A 33 14.46 -11.08 -5.00
C ASP A 33 15.09 -9.91 -5.77
N LYS A 34 15.06 -9.94 -7.10
CA LYS A 34 15.59 -8.87 -7.97
C LYS A 34 14.81 -7.56 -7.89
N GLU A 35 13.56 -7.62 -7.42
CA GLU A 35 12.62 -6.49 -7.41
C GLU A 35 12.46 -5.89 -6.01
N VAL A 36 12.98 -6.55 -4.97
CA VAL A 36 12.87 -6.18 -3.56
C VAL A 36 13.26 -4.72 -3.33
N GLN A 37 14.42 -4.28 -3.81
CA GLN A 37 14.91 -2.93 -3.57
C GLN A 37 14.04 -1.86 -4.26
N LEU A 38 13.66 -2.09 -5.51
CA LEU A 38 12.80 -1.17 -6.25
C LEU A 38 11.40 -1.09 -5.63
N PHE A 39 10.85 -2.24 -5.22
CA PHE A 39 9.56 -2.33 -4.54
C PHE A 39 9.58 -1.56 -3.21
N LEU A 40 10.58 -1.80 -2.34
CA LEU A 40 10.69 -1.07 -1.07
C LEU A 40 10.80 0.43 -1.29
N THR A 41 11.63 0.85 -2.25
CA THR A 41 11.85 2.27 -2.55
C THR A 41 10.55 2.94 -3.00
N ALA A 42 9.82 2.31 -3.94
CA ALA A 42 8.53 2.81 -4.40
C ALA A 42 7.48 2.81 -3.29
N ALA A 43 7.43 1.75 -2.48
CA ALA A 43 6.50 1.63 -1.37
C ALA A 43 6.73 2.70 -0.30
N ILE A 44 7.99 2.95 0.08
CA ILE A 44 8.34 4.01 1.04
C ILE A 44 7.96 5.39 0.49
N ALA A 45 8.32 5.69 -0.77
CA ALA A 45 7.96 6.96 -1.40
C ALA A 45 6.44 7.16 -1.46
N PHE A 46 5.69 6.12 -1.81
CA PHE A 46 4.23 6.16 -1.81
C PHE A 46 3.64 6.34 -0.41
N LEU A 47 4.05 5.52 0.57
CA LEU A 47 3.53 5.58 1.94
C LEU A 47 3.82 6.93 2.61
N LEU A 48 4.99 7.53 2.32
CA LEU A 48 5.34 8.86 2.79
C LEU A 48 4.47 9.95 2.14
N SER A 49 4.25 9.87 0.82
CA SER A 49 3.47 10.87 0.08
C SER A 49 1.96 10.72 0.23
N ALA A 50 1.46 9.55 0.61
CA ALA A 50 0.03 9.23 0.65
C ALA A 50 -0.77 10.18 1.55
N ASN A 51 -0.24 10.58 2.71
CA ASN A 51 -0.92 11.52 3.60
C ASN A 51 -1.09 12.91 2.99
N SER A 52 -0.07 13.37 2.24
CA SER A 52 -0.15 14.63 1.49
C SER A 52 -1.14 14.53 0.34
N LEU A 53 -1.16 13.39 -0.36
CA LEU A 53 -2.13 13.11 -1.43
C LEU A 53 -3.57 13.08 -0.91
N VAL A 54 -3.82 12.53 0.28
CA VAL A 54 -5.12 12.58 0.95
C VAL A 54 -5.54 14.03 1.20
N SER A 55 -4.66 14.83 1.80
CA SER A 55 -4.96 16.23 2.14
C SER A 55 -5.21 17.10 0.89
N VAL A 56 -4.36 16.97 -0.13
CA VAL A 56 -4.47 17.73 -1.38
C VAL A 56 -5.70 17.30 -2.18
N SER A 57 -6.01 16.00 -2.21
CA SER A 57 -7.17 15.53 -2.95
C SER A 57 -8.50 15.94 -2.31
N ALA A 58 -8.55 16.07 -0.98
CA ALA A 58 -9.74 16.48 -0.25
C ALA A 58 -10.23 17.91 -0.62
N VAL A 59 -9.32 18.81 -1.03
CA VAL A 59 -9.65 20.21 -1.30
C VAL A 59 -10.03 20.49 -2.76
N ILE A 60 -10.03 19.48 -3.64
CA ILE A 60 -10.33 19.64 -5.07
C ILE A 60 -11.73 19.10 -5.36
N PRO A 61 -12.76 19.94 -5.57
CA PRO A 61 -14.07 19.47 -6.04
C PRO A 61 -14.00 19.06 -7.53
N PRO A 62 -14.65 17.95 -7.96
CA PRO A 62 -15.43 16.97 -7.19
C PRO A 62 -14.60 15.82 -6.57
N VAL A 63 -13.29 15.78 -6.83
CA VAL A 63 -12.34 14.72 -6.47
C VAL A 63 -12.29 14.44 -4.96
N GLY A 64 -12.44 15.47 -4.13
CA GLY A 64 -12.36 15.38 -2.68
C GLY A 64 -13.42 14.49 -2.00
N SER A 65 -14.48 14.11 -2.73
CA SER A 65 -15.53 13.22 -2.22
C SER A 65 -15.12 11.75 -2.14
N TRP A 66 -14.14 11.30 -2.92
CA TRP A 66 -13.79 9.87 -3.03
C TRP A 66 -12.29 9.58 -3.04
N MET A 67 -11.47 10.49 -3.57
CA MET A 67 -10.04 10.27 -3.74
C MET A 67 -9.27 10.08 -2.41
N PRO A 68 -9.59 10.79 -1.31
CA PRO A 68 -9.00 10.50 0.01
C PRO A 68 -9.15 9.03 0.44
N GLY A 69 -10.31 8.43 0.16
CA GLY A 69 -10.60 7.03 0.46
C GLY A 69 -9.73 6.07 -0.36
N VAL A 70 -9.50 6.39 -1.64
CA VAL A 70 -8.63 5.61 -2.53
C VAL A 70 -7.21 5.53 -1.97
N PHE A 71 -6.59 6.67 -1.64
CA PHE A 71 -5.23 6.69 -1.10
C PHE A 71 -5.14 5.96 0.24
N SER A 72 -6.14 6.11 1.12
CA SER A 72 -6.20 5.39 2.38
C SER A 72 -6.24 3.87 2.18
N TYR A 73 -7.07 3.38 1.26
CA TYR A 73 -7.12 1.95 0.94
C TYR A 73 -5.84 1.43 0.27
N LEU A 74 -5.18 2.25 -0.56
CA LEU A 74 -3.87 1.90 -1.11
C LEU A 74 -2.81 1.79 0.00
N VAL A 75 -2.85 2.65 1.02
CA VAL A 75 -1.96 2.52 2.19
C VAL A 75 -2.25 1.22 2.95
N PHE A 76 -3.52 0.88 3.21
CA PHE A 76 -3.88 -0.38 3.88
C PHE A 76 -3.45 -1.63 3.12
N PHE A 77 -3.31 -1.54 1.80
CA PHE A 77 -2.78 -2.62 0.98
C PHE A 77 -1.24 -2.63 0.93
N THR A 78 -0.62 -1.47 0.68
CA THR A 78 0.82 -1.38 0.41
C THR A 78 1.67 -1.50 1.67
N ALA A 79 1.20 -1.01 2.82
CA ALA A 79 1.96 -1.07 4.08
C ALA A 79 2.30 -2.51 4.54
N PRO A 80 1.35 -3.47 4.63
CA PRO A 80 1.68 -4.85 5.00
C PRO A 80 2.53 -5.55 3.93
N ALA A 81 2.34 -5.24 2.65
CA ALA A 81 3.19 -5.76 1.58
C ALA A 81 4.65 -5.31 1.76
N ALA A 82 4.88 -4.02 2.00
CA ALA A 82 6.19 -3.44 2.26
C ALA A 82 6.87 -4.06 3.49
N ALA A 83 6.11 -4.28 4.57
CA ALA A 83 6.63 -4.92 5.78
C ALA A 83 7.17 -6.33 5.50
N ILE A 84 6.43 -7.15 4.76
CA ILE A 84 6.88 -8.50 4.40
C ILE A 84 8.12 -8.47 3.51
N VAL A 85 8.13 -7.62 2.49
CA VAL A 85 9.28 -7.56 1.58
C VAL A 85 10.51 -7.02 2.30
N ALA A 86 10.34 -6.12 3.28
CA ALA A 86 11.45 -5.67 4.12
C ALA A 86 12.05 -6.81 4.95
N VAL A 87 11.23 -7.70 5.51
CA VAL A 87 11.70 -8.91 6.21
C VAL A 87 12.45 -9.83 5.25
N LYS A 88 11.95 -10.04 4.03
CA LYS A 88 12.67 -10.79 2.98
C LYS A 88 14.03 -10.19 2.67
N ALA A 89 14.12 -8.86 2.53
CA ALA A 89 15.36 -8.15 2.27
C ALA A 89 16.38 -8.38 3.38
N LEU A 90 15.97 -8.25 4.65
CA LEU A 90 16.82 -8.50 5.82
C LEU A 90 17.32 -9.96 5.85
N TYR A 91 16.46 -10.92 5.52
CA TYR A 91 16.83 -12.32 5.45
C TYR A 91 17.87 -12.59 4.34
N SER A 92 17.70 -12.00 3.15
CA SER A 92 18.68 -12.13 2.06
C SER A 92 20.05 -11.58 2.46
N ILE A 93 20.08 -10.37 3.06
CA ILE A 93 21.32 -9.75 3.53
C ILE A 93 22.00 -10.63 4.58
N SER A 94 21.22 -11.21 5.49
CA SER A 94 21.75 -12.06 6.56
C SER A 94 22.25 -13.42 6.07
N LYS A 95 21.76 -13.90 4.93
CA LYS A 95 22.18 -15.17 4.31
C LYS A 95 23.44 -15.02 3.44
N ASP A 96 23.63 -13.83 2.86
CA ASP A 96 24.79 -13.51 2.03
C ASP A 96 26.02 -13.07 2.85
N GLN A 97 25.85 -12.86 4.16
CA GLN A 97 26.91 -12.62 5.16
C GLN A 97 27.31 -13.93 5.85
#